data_AF-A0A967MM53-F1
#
_entry.id   AF-A0A967MM53-F1
#
_cell.length_a   1.000
_cell.length_b   1.000
_cell.length_c   1.000
_cell.angle_alpha   90.00
_cell.angle_beta   90.00
_cell.angle_gamma   90.00
#
_symmetry.space_group_name_H-M   'P 1'
#
loop_
_entity.id
_entity.type
_entity.pdbx_description
1 polymer ?
#
loop_
_entity_poly.entity_id
_entity_poly.type
_entity_poly.pdbx_seq_one_letter_code
_entity_poly.pdbx_strand_id
1 'polypeptide(L)'
;MAVAGCGGGADATDTSPLDGGGVGDAGTPAPDAGPDLVDAGVAEDATVGVDAAAPTLCPLALACDASPPSPGPTSDWRHSVASEITVLQGAPRHRGRDLILRADDPQWALAKFAYGAADDDLKDEDVDILLLRGCGTTWERLGTATTTGDGDHATVEGVEDTGGRVYFPI
;
A
#
# COMPACT_ATOMS: atom_id res chain seq x y z
N MET A 1 9.77 -28.08 6.77
CA MET A 1 10.21 -27.29 7.95
C MET A 1 9.25 -26.11 8.02
N ALA A 2 8.26 -26.14 8.91
CA ALA A 2 7.22 -25.11 8.99
C ALA A 2 7.72 -24.00 9.93
N VAL A 3 7.75 -22.76 9.45
CA VAL A 3 7.98 -21.58 10.30
C VAL A 3 6.61 -21.20 10.87
N ALA A 4 6.49 -21.18 12.20
CA ALA A 4 5.29 -20.69 12.86
C ALA A 4 5.10 -19.21 12.52
N GLY A 5 3.96 -18.86 11.93
CA GLY A 5 3.61 -17.48 11.60
C GLY A 5 3.31 -16.68 12.87
N CYS A 6 3.87 -15.49 12.98
CA CYS A 6 3.40 -14.48 13.93
C CYS A 6 2.08 -13.89 13.41
N GLY A 7 0.98 -14.61 13.60
CA GLY A 7 -0.36 -14.06 13.38
C GLY A 7 -0.68 -13.07 14.50
N GLY A 8 -0.91 -11.80 14.16
CA GLY A 8 -1.47 -10.83 15.09
C GLY A 8 -2.84 -11.30 15.57
N GLY A 9 -2.93 -11.65 16.85
CA GLY A 9 -4.21 -11.85 17.51
C GLY A 9 -4.88 -10.50 17.70
N ALA A 10 -5.91 -10.21 16.92
CA ALA A 10 -6.92 -9.24 17.29
C ALA A 10 -8.21 -10.01 17.59
N ASP A 11 -8.58 -9.92 18.85
CA ASP A 11 -9.75 -10.47 19.50
C ASP A 11 -11.04 -10.14 18.73
N ALA A 12 -11.89 -11.16 18.60
CA ALA A 12 -13.19 -11.07 17.96
C ALA A 12 -14.21 -10.55 18.98
N THR A 13 -14.58 -9.28 18.90
CA THR A 13 -15.91 -8.83 19.31
C THR A 13 -16.46 -7.84 18.29
N ASP A 14 -17.01 -8.42 17.22
CA ASP A 14 -17.99 -7.78 16.36
C ASP A 14 -19.29 -7.54 17.15
N THR A 15 -19.62 -6.28 17.39
CA THR A 15 -21.02 -5.81 17.44
C THR A 15 -21.07 -4.35 16.96
N SER A 16 -21.15 -4.16 15.65
CA SER A 16 -21.60 -2.87 15.09
C SER A 16 -23.12 -2.84 15.03
N PRO A 17 -23.82 -1.85 15.62
CA PRO A 17 -25.15 -1.48 15.16
C PRO A 17 -25.04 -0.45 14.02
N LEU A 18 -25.84 -0.69 12.99
CA LEU A 18 -25.99 0.10 11.76
C LEU A 18 -26.35 1.55 12.06
N ASP A 19 -25.57 2.50 11.54
CA ASP A 19 -25.88 3.93 11.62
C ASP A 19 -26.64 4.37 10.36
N GLY A 20 -27.89 4.78 10.55
CA GLY A 20 -28.78 5.28 9.50
C GLY A 20 -29.60 6.46 10.00
N GLY A 21 -29.28 7.65 9.47
CA GLY A 21 -30.25 8.73 9.20
C GLY A 21 -30.64 9.70 10.33
N GLY A 22 -30.21 10.96 10.19
CA GLY A 22 -31.12 12.14 10.13
C GLY A 22 -31.81 12.69 11.39
N VAL A 23 -31.30 13.84 11.85
CA VAL A 23 -31.97 15.07 12.39
C VAL A 23 -33.14 14.97 13.41
N GLY A 24 -32.87 15.38 14.66
CA GLY A 24 -33.37 16.64 15.26
C GLY A 24 -34.75 16.75 15.95
N ASP A 25 -34.71 16.79 17.29
CA ASP A 25 -35.46 17.63 18.25
C ASP A 25 -36.83 17.19 18.86
N ALA A 26 -36.83 17.02 20.20
CA ALA A 26 -37.65 17.76 21.20
C ALA A 26 -37.95 16.92 22.48
N GLY A 27 -37.60 17.43 23.66
CA GLY A 27 -38.24 17.05 24.95
C GLY A 27 -37.34 16.97 26.20
N THR A 28 -37.37 18.02 27.03
CA THR A 28 -36.67 18.21 28.33
C THR A 28 -37.35 17.47 29.52
N PRO A 29 -36.91 17.60 30.81
CA PRO A 29 -36.25 16.54 31.60
C PRO A 29 -37.00 16.13 32.89
N ALA A 30 -36.47 15.16 33.66
CA ALA A 30 -36.67 15.09 35.11
C ALA A 30 -35.45 14.43 35.81
N PRO A 31 -35.02 14.95 36.98
CA PRO A 31 -33.84 14.49 37.70
C PRO A 31 -34.22 13.43 38.75
N ASP A 32 -33.27 12.60 39.18
CA ASP A 32 -33.06 12.37 40.62
C ASP A 32 -31.79 11.57 40.94
N ALA A 33 -31.00 12.18 41.83
CA ALA A 33 -30.13 11.62 42.87
C ALA A 33 -29.11 10.51 42.53
N GLY A 34 -27.83 10.92 42.47
CA GLY A 34 -26.67 10.06 42.75
C GLY A 34 -25.73 10.77 43.73
N PRO A 35 -25.25 10.10 44.80
CA PRO A 35 -24.59 10.73 45.95
C PRO A 35 -23.12 11.11 45.70
N ASP A 36 -22.65 11.97 46.61
CA ASP A 36 -21.33 12.57 46.74
C ASP A 36 -20.13 11.65 46.45
N LEU A 37 -19.15 12.20 45.74
CA LEU A 37 -17.84 11.60 45.50
C LEU A 37 -17.06 11.53 46.82
N VAL A 38 -17.01 10.33 47.42
CA VAL A 38 -16.03 10.00 48.46
C VAL A 38 -14.72 9.57 47.80
N ASP A 39 -13.67 10.31 48.13
CA ASP A 39 -12.27 9.96 47.93
C ASP A 39 -11.96 8.64 48.66
N ALA A 40 -11.58 7.61 47.90
CA ALA A 40 -11.15 6.34 48.44
C ALA A 40 -10.12 5.67 47.51
N GLY A 41 -8.84 5.87 47.85
CA GLY A 41 -7.85 4.80 47.90
C GLY A 41 -7.27 4.34 46.56
N VAL A 42 -5.97 4.62 46.40
CA VAL A 42 -5.09 3.95 45.44
C VAL A 42 -5.20 2.44 45.65
N ALA A 43 -5.83 1.74 44.71
CA ALA A 43 -5.72 0.29 44.61
C ALA A 43 -4.37 -0.01 43.95
N GLU A 44 -3.46 -0.58 44.72
CA GLU A 44 -2.25 -1.23 44.23
C GLU A 44 -2.69 -2.34 43.25
N ASP A 45 -2.51 -2.10 41.94
CA ASP A 45 -2.86 -3.07 40.92
C ASP A 45 -1.89 -4.25 40.94
N ALA A 46 -2.46 -5.45 40.93
CA ALA A 46 -1.81 -6.69 41.24
C ALA A 46 -0.64 -6.98 40.28
N THR A 47 0.47 -7.47 40.82
CA THR A 47 1.54 -8.06 40.00
C THR A 47 1.01 -9.30 39.30
N VAL A 48 0.58 -9.14 38.05
CA VAL A 48 0.35 -10.28 37.14
C VAL A 48 1.72 -10.92 36.89
N GLY A 49 1.90 -12.13 37.42
CA GLY A 49 3.06 -12.95 37.11
C GLY A 49 3.06 -13.27 35.63
N VAL A 50 3.86 -12.52 34.87
CA VAL A 50 4.21 -12.89 33.50
C VAL A 50 5.14 -14.10 33.60
N ASP A 51 4.60 -15.29 33.37
CA ASP A 51 5.43 -16.43 33.01
C ASP A 51 6.32 -15.99 31.85
N ALA A 52 7.62 -15.94 32.11
CA ALA A 52 8.62 -15.54 31.14
C ALA A 52 8.80 -16.65 30.09
N ALA A 53 7.79 -16.85 29.25
CA ALA A 53 8.04 -17.36 27.91
C ALA A 53 8.98 -16.36 27.25
N ALA A 54 10.21 -16.78 26.95
CA ALA A 54 11.17 -15.95 26.23
C ALA A 54 10.44 -15.37 25.00
N PRO A 55 10.50 -14.05 24.77
CA PRO A 55 9.87 -13.49 23.59
C PRO A 55 10.44 -14.22 22.39
N THR A 56 9.58 -14.88 21.62
CA THR A 56 9.96 -15.44 20.34
C THR A 56 10.43 -14.26 19.51
N LEU A 57 11.75 -14.06 19.44
CA LEU A 57 12.35 -12.95 18.73
C LEU A 57 11.94 -13.12 17.27
N CYS A 58 11.05 -12.25 16.82
CA CYS A 58 10.74 -12.18 15.40
C CYS A 58 12.06 -11.89 14.68
N PRO A 59 12.38 -12.63 13.60
CA PRO A 59 13.51 -12.27 12.78
C PRO A 59 13.33 -10.81 12.34
N LEU A 60 14.41 -10.04 12.39
CA LEU A 60 14.40 -8.66 11.91
C LEU A 60 13.95 -8.66 10.45
N ALA A 61 13.15 -7.66 10.08
CA ALA A 61 12.81 -7.43 8.68
C ALA A 61 14.10 -7.30 7.86
N LEU A 62 14.12 -7.91 6.68
CA LEU A 62 15.22 -7.74 5.74
C LEU A 62 15.29 -6.28 5.31
N ALA A 63 16.50 -5.74 5.14
CA ALA A 63 16.71 -4.32 4.83
C ALA A 63 16.29 -3.96 3.39
N CYS A 64 16.38 -4.90 2.45
CA CYS A 64 15.97 -4.75 1.05
C CYS A 64 16.55 -3.49 0.37
N ASP A 65 17.81 -3.19 0.65
CA ASP A 65 18.52 -1.96 0.31
C ASP A 65 19.57 -2.12 -0.81
N ALA A 66 19.48 -3.20 -1.60
CA ALA A 66 20.36 -3.39 -2.74
C ALA A 66 20.17 -2.26 -3.76
N SER A 67 21.27 -1.60 -4.15
CA SER A 67 21.22 -0.54 -5.15
C SER A 67 20.57 -1.03 -6.45
N PRO A 68 19.68 -0.24 -7.07
CA PRO A 68 19.11 -0.57 -8.36
C PRO A 68 20.22 -0.67 -9.43
N PRO A 69 20.02 -1.50 -10.47
CA PRO A 69 20.98 -1.61 -11.55
C PRO A 69 21.02 -0.32 -12.37
N SER A 70 22.13 -0.11 -13.09
CA SER A 70 22.17 0.96 -14.08
C SER A 70 21.08 0.75 -15.13
N PRO A 71 20.28 1.78 -15.49
CA PRO A 71 19.25 1.66 -16.51
C PRO A 71 19.82 1.47 -17.93
N GLY A 72 21.15 1.61 -18.10
CA GLY A 72 21.81 1.45 -19.39
C GLY A 72 21.78 2.72 -20.24
N PRO A 73 22.05 2.61 -21.55
CA PRO A 73 21.98 3.74 -22.47
C PRO A 73 20.54 4.21 -22.67
N THR A 74 20.36 5.50 -22.92
CA THR A 74 19.07 6.07 -23.32
C THR A 74 18.66 5.54 -24.70
N SER A 75 17.38 5.20 -24.85
CA SER A 75 16.75 4.90 -26.14
C SER A 75 15.88 6.07 -26.61
N ASP A 76 15.51 6.04 -27.88
CA ASP A 76 14.52 6.96 -28.42
C ASP A 76 13.12 6.59 -27.90
N TRP A 77 12.25 7.60 -27.78
CA TRP A 77 10.82 7.42 -27.56
C TRP A 77 10.18 6.73 -28.76
N ARG A 78 9.15 5.91 -28.50
CA ARG A 78 8.28 5.37 -29.56
C ARG A 78 7.56 6.49 -30.29
N HIS A 79 7.13 7.51 -29.54
CA HIS A 79 6.47 8.70 -30.08
C HIS A 79 7.32 9.94 -29.87
N SER A 80 8.30 10.15 -30.75
CA SER A 80 9.29 11.24 -30.65
C SER A 80 8.71 12.65 -30.49
N VAL A 81 7.51 12.94 -31.02
CA VAL A 81 6.89 14.26 -30.86
C VAL A 81 5.97 14.32 -29.63
N ALA A 82 5.07 13.34 -29.49
CA ALA A 82 4.07 13.38 -28.42
C ALA A 82 4.72 13.21 -27.04
N SER A 83 5.63 12.24 -26.91
CA SER A 83 6.32 11.94 -25.65
C SER A 83 7.25 13.07 -25.23
N GLU A 84 7.93 13.72 -26.18
CA GLU A 84 8.70 14.93 -25.89
C GLU A 84 7.80 16.07 -25.38
N ILE A 85 6.64 16.30 -25.99
CA ILE A 85 5.70 17.33 -25.53
C ILE A 85 5.26 17.03 -24.10
N THR A 86 4.88 15.79 -23.78
CA THR A 86 4.47 15.37 -22.42
C THR A 86 5.60 15.57 -21.42
N VAL A 87 6.83 15.14 -21.72
CA VAL A 87 7.99 15.31 -20.83
C VAL A 87 8.34 16.79 -20.61
N LEU A 88 8.10 17.66 -21.61
CA LEU A 88 8.31 19.10 -21.49
C LEU A 88 7.28 19.81 -20.58
N GLN A 89 6.18 19.15 -20.19
CA GLN A 89 5.14 19.75 -19.34
C GLN A 89 5.57 19.91 -17.87
N GLY A 90 6.69 19.31 -17.47
CA GLY A 90 7.33 19.60 -16.19
C GLY A 90 7.98 18.39 -15.54
N ALA A 91 8.10 18.43 -14.21
CA ALA A 91 8.78 17.38 -13.46
C ALA A 91 8.09 16.01 -13.58
N PRO A 92 8.84 14.90 -13.56
CA PRO A 92 8.28 13.55 -13.54
C PRO A 92 7.46 13.31 -12.27
N ARG A 93 6.34 12.60 -12.41
CA ARG A 93 5.38 12.24 -11.36
C ARG A 93 5.07 10.74 -11.36
N HIS A 94 6.13 9.95 -11.48
CA HIS A 94 6.05 8.50 -11.51
C HIS A 94 5.68 7.92 -10.15
N ARG A 95 4.91 6.83 -10.13
CA ARG A 95 4.46 6.17 -8.90
C ARG A 95 4.20 4.69 -9.13
N GLY A 96 4.53 3.87 -8.13
CA GLY A 96 4.16 2.46 -8.06
C GLY A 96 3.04 2.24 -7.04
N ARG A 97 2.33 1.11 -7.15
CA ARG A 97 1.38 0.65 -6.14
C ARG A 97 1.99 -0.51 -5.36
N ASP A 98 2.06 -0.36 -4.05
CA ASP A 98 2.43 -1.45 -3.16
C ASP A 98 1.26 -2.43 -3.01
N LEU A 99 1.57 -3.72 -3.06
CA LEU A 99 0.62 -4.81 -2.86
C LEU A 99 1.07 -5.67 -1.67
N ILE A 100 0.13 -5.97 -0.78
CA ILE A 100 0.30 -6.94 0.31
C ILE A 100 -0.63 -8.10 -0.02
N LEU A 101 -0.04 -9.24 -0.35
CA LEU A 101 -0.74 -10.40 -0.91
C LEU A 101 -0.56 -11.62 -0.01
N ARG A 102 -1.47 -12.60 -0.11
CA ARG A 102 -1.22 -13.91 0.50
C ARG A 102 -0.18 -14.65 -0.33
N ALA A 103 0.44 -15.65 0.28
CA ALA A 103 1.28 -16.58 -0.48
C ALA A 103 0.47 -17.17 -1.65
N ASP A 104 1.10 -17.25 -2.81
CA ASP A 104 0.56 -17.80 -4.06
C ASP A 104 -0.58 -17.00 -4.74
N ASP A 105 -1.04 -15.87 -4.15
CA ASP A 105 -1.94 -14.97 -4.88
C ASP A 105 -1.18 -14.37 -6.10
N PRO A 106 -1.86 -14.16 -7.25
CA PRO A 106 -1.26 -13.52 -8.41
C PRO A 106 -0.67 -12.15 -8.04
N GLN A 107 0.54 -11.87 -8.52
CA GLN A 107 1.26 -10.64 -8.20
C GLN A 107 1.36 -9.76 -9.44
N TRP A 108 1.35 -8.45 -9.22
CA TRP A 108 1.43 -7.46 -10.30
C TRP A 108 2.41 -6.36 -9.93
N ALA A 109 3.25 -5.97 -10.89
CA ALA A 109 3.90 -4.67 -10.90
C ALA A 109 2.96 -3.66 -11.55
N LEU A 110 2.48 -2.70 -10.74
CA LEU A 110 1.57 -1.64 -11.16
C LEU A 110 2.26 -0.30 -10.99
N ALA A 111 2.40 0.44 -12.10
CA ALA A 111 3.04 1.75 -12.10
C ALA A 111 2.31 2.76 -12.99
N LYS A 112 2.50 4.05 -12.72
CA LYS A 112 2.05 5.15 -13.56
C LYS A 112 3.22 6.09 -13.87
N PHE A 113 3.30 6.49 -15.13
CA PHE A 113 4.28 7.40 -15.69
C PHE A 113 3.57 8.66 -16.20
N ALA A 114 3.77 9.76 -15.49
CA ALA A 114 3.16 11.04 -15.81
C ALA A 114 4.14 12.19 -15.59
N TYR A 115 3.86 13.35 -16.17
CA TYR A 115 4.69 14.55 -16.12
C TYR A 115 3.88 15.82 -15.85
N GLY A 116 4.55 16.81 -15.26
CA GLY A 116 3.99 18.15 -15.07
C GLY A 116 2.92 18.27 -14.00
N ALA A 117 2.51 19.49 -13.66
CA ALA A 117 1.53 19.73 -12.60
C ALA A 117 0.14 19.15 -12.90
N ALA A 118 -0.17 18.94 -14.19
CA ALA A 118 -1.41 18.34 -14.65
C ALA A 118 -1.41 16.80 -14.59
N ASP A 119 -0.28 16.17 -14.24
CA ASP A 119 -0.13 14.71 -14.23
C ASP A 119 -0.42 14.08 -15.60
N ASP A 120 0.12 14.69 -16.68
CA ASP A 120 -0.11 14.25 -18.05
C ASP A 120 0.60 12.94 -18.34
N ASP A 121 -0.08 12.05 -19.06
CA ASP A 121 0.32 10.65 -19.18
C ASP A 121 1.37 10.45 -20.25
N LEU A 122 2.45 9.75 -19.88
CA LEU A 122 3.36 9.19 -20.87
C LEU A 122 2.76 7.87 -21.37
N LYS A 123 2.13 7.90 -22.54
CA LYS A 123 1.38 6.79 -23.14
C LYS A 123 2.16 6.15 -24.28
N ASP A 124 1.97 4.85 -24.48
CA ASP A 124 2.60 4.02 -25.51
C ASP A 124 4.15 4.12 -25.56
N GLU A 125 4.81 4.14 -24.39
CA GLU A 125 6.26 4.13 -24.24
C GLU A 125 6.76 2.90 -23.49
N ASP A 126 8.00 2.50 -23.78
CA ASP A 126 8.59 1.29 -23.20
C ASP A 126 9.17 1.49 -21.80
N VAL A 127 8.91 0.52 -20.94
CA VAL A 127 9.37 0.46 -19.55
C VAL A 127 9.96 -0.92 -19.27
N ASP A 128 11.23 -0.95 -18.91
CA ASP A 128 11.90 -2.16 -18.48
C ASP A 128 11.56 -2.51 -17.02
N ILE A 129 11.18 -3.76 -16.77
CA ILE A 129 10.82 -4.27 -15.45
C ILE A 129 11.95 -5.13 -14.91
N LEU A 130 12.47 -4.73 -13.74
CA LEU A 130 13.50 -5.45 -13.01
C LEU A 130 13.01 -5.73 -11.59
N LEU A 131 13.30 -6.92 -11.08
CA LEU A 131 12.82 -7.41 -9.79
C LEU A 131 13.98 -7.85 -8.89
N LEU A 132 13.94 -7.40 -7.65
CA LEU A 132 14.81 -7.88 -6.57
C LEU A 132 14.04 -8.88 -5.71
N ARG A 133 14.31 -10.18 -5.86
CA ARG A 133 13.62 -11.23 -5.09
C ARG A 133 14.26 -11.44 -3.72
N GLY A 134 13.41 -11.62 -2.70
CA GLY A 134 13.84 -12.04 -1.36
C GLY A 134 14.86 -11.11 -0.70
N CYS A 135 14.88 -9.82 -1.07
CA CYS A 135 15.85 -8.85 -0.59
C CYS A 135 17.31 -9.30 -0.77
N GLY A 136 17.58 -10.01 -1.87
CA GLY A 136 18.93 -10.40 -2.28
C GLY A 136 19.73 -9.21 -2.84
N THR A 137 20.76 -9.50 -3.61
CA THR A 137 21.66 -8.48 -4.20
C THR A 137 21.63 -8.44 -5.72
N THR A 138 20.86 -9.34 -6.36
CA THR A 138 20.85 -9.52 -7.81
C THR A 138 19.48 -9.16 -8.35
N TRP A 139 19.46 -8.21 -9.27
CA TRP A 139 18.26 -7.79 -9.99
C TRP A 139 18.02 -8.69 -11.20
N GLU A 140 16.80 -9.21 -11.32
CA GLU A 140 16.33 -10.02 -12.45
C GLU A 140 15.56 -9.14 -13.42
N ARG A 141 15.93 -9.11 -14.70
CA ARG A 141 15.11 -8.46 -15.74
C ARG A 141 13.97 -9.38 -16.13
N LEU A 142 12.74 -8.97 -15.86
CA LEU A 142 11.54 -9.74 -16.17
C LEU A 142 11.06 -9.51 -17.62
N GLY A 143 11.22 -8.29 -18.13
CA GLY A 143 10.78 -7.95 -19.48
C GLY A 143 10.67 -6.45 -19.71
N THR A 144 9.95 -6.10 -20.76
CA THR A 144 9.58 -4.73 -21.12
C THR A 144 8.06 -4.69 -21.27
N ALA A 145 7.43 -3.67 -20.69
CA ALA A 145 6.01 -3.36 -20.90
C ALA A 145 5.89 -2.02 -21.61
N THR A 146 4.74 -1.80 -22.24
CA THR A 146 4.42 -0.52 -22.87
C THR A 146 3.32 0.16 -22.05
N THR A 147 3.48 1.45 -21.78
CA THR A 147 2.49 2.22 -21.01
C THR A 147 1.17 2.32 -21.76
N THR A 148 0.06 2.09 -21.06
CA THR A 148 -1.28 2.05 -21.64
C THR A 148 -1.85 3.42 -22.00
N GLY A 149 -2.79 3.46 -22.94
CA GLY A 149 -3.79 4.51 -23.06
C GLY A 149 -4.96 4.32 -22.08
N ASP A 150 -5.92 5.23 -22.11
CA ASP A 150 -7.08 5.17 -21.20
C ASP A 150 -7.99 4.00 -21.56
N GLY A 151 -8.21 3.10 -20.61
CA GLY A 151 -9.08 1.93 -20.78
C GLY A 151 -8.51 0.79 -21.63
N ASP A 152 -7.22 0.84 -22.02
CA ASP A 152 -6.58 -0.22 -22.79
C ASP A 152 -6.43 -1.52 -21.98
N HIS A 153 -6.38 -1.40 -20.65
CA HIS A 153 -6.32 -2.53 -19.72
C HIS A 153 -7.50 -2.55 -18.74
N ALA A 154 -7.92 -3.75 -18.35
CA ALA A 154 -8.94 -3.94 -17.31
C ALA A 154 -8.42 -3.45 -15.93
N THR A 155 -9.35 -3.13 -15.03
CA THR A 155 -8.99 -2.79 -13.64
C THR A 155 -8.34 -4.00 -12.94
N VAL A 156 -7.19 -3.78 -12.32
CA VAL A 156 -6.44 -4.80 -11.56
C VAL A 156 -6.08 -4.24 -10.19
N GLU A 157 -6.29 -5.02 -9.13
CA GLU A 157 -6.04 -4.59 -7.73
C GLU A 157 -6.70 -3.24 -7.36
N GLY A 158 -7.89 -2.99 -7.94
CA GLY A 158 -8.64 -1.74 -7.77
C GLY A 158 -7.99 -0.52 -8.43
N VAL A 159 -7.05 -0.72 -9.36
CA VAL A 159 -6.42 0.34 -10.15
C VAL A 159 -7.06 0.36 -11.54
N GLU A 160 -7.81 1.43 -11.82
CA GLU A 160 -8.38 1.71 -13.13
C GLU A 160 -7.31 2.22 -14.10
N ASP A 161 -7.43 1.83 -15.37
CA ASP A 161 -6.55 2.28 -16.43
C ASP A 161 -6.91 3.68 -16.96
N THR A 162 -6.34 4.67 -16.30
CA THR A 162 -6.42 6.08 -16.69
C THR A 162 -5.21 6.50 -17.53
N GLY A 163 -4.60 5.57 -18.27
CA GLY A 163 -3.45 5.86 -19.12
C GLY A 163 -2.14 6.12 -18.39
N GLY A 164 -1.05 6.00 -19.17
CA GLY A 164 0.32 6.12 -18.71
C GLY A 164 0.72 5.02 -17.73
N ARG A 165 0.07 3.86 -17.77
CA ARG A 165 0.24 2.80 -16.76
C ARG A 165 0.91 1.57 -17.30
N VAL A 166 1.61 0.89 -16.41
CA VAL A 166 2.10 -0.48 -16.64
C VAL A 166 1.31 -1.42 -15.72
N TYR A 167 0.77 -2.47 -16.32
CA TYR A 167 0.18 -3.62 -15.65
C TYR A 167 1.00 -4.86 -16.06
N PHE A 168 1.87 -5.33 -15.18
CA PHE A 168 2.76 -6.45 -15.50
C PHE A 168 2.65 -7.57 -14.46
N PRO A 169 2.16 -8.77 -14.83
CA PRO A 169 2.08 -9.89 -13.89
C PRO A 169 3.49 -10.43 -13.57
N ILE A 170 3.75 -10.79 -12.31
CA ILE A 170 5.08 -11.24 -11.82
C ILE A 170 5.06 -12.55 -11.03
#